data_AF-A0A423JQB4-F1
#
_entry.id   AF-A0A423JQB4-F1
#
_cell.length_a   1.000
_cell.length_b   1.000
_cell.length_c   1.000
_cell.angle_alpha   90.00
_cell.angle_beta   90.00
_cell.angle_gamma   90.00
#
_symmetry.space_group_name_H-M   'P 1'
#
loop_
_entity.id
_entity.type
_entity.pdbx_description
1 polymer ?
#
loop_
_entity_poly.entity_id
_entity_poly.type
_entity_poly.pdbx_seq_one_letter_code
_entity_poly.pdbx_strand_id
1 'polypeptide(L)'
;MPTPNASPLLLKELDIPGRTGPVSTAPDVWGINIAAALDNFPRQGLQCRAGPWGVMGVGDVLRIFWGAGNQVLQDTIDPEEVNKELTLFVPSRHLTEGAFDVSYTVQRVGQTAEPSEVMKVLVKLTRPGGHDDNDQPGHSKLVMKLPQPIIDGGIDQDNVGAGVLMLCERYPNIAVGDVIQVTWGGVFVLSPPLTQDQADGRVA
;
A
#
# COMPACT_ATOMS: atom_id res chain seq x y z
N MET A 1 -3.03 -23.32 -32.25
CA MET A 1 -1.94 -22.34 -32.37
C MET A 1 -1.26 -22.24 -31.02
N PRO A 2 0.03 -22.57 -30.88
CA PRO A 2 0.73 -22.32 -29.63
C PRO A 2 0.88 -20.80 -29.45
N THR A 3 0.54 -20.31 -28.26
CA THR A 3 0.75 -18.94 -27.81
C THR A 3 2.23 -18.56 -27.95
N PRO A 4 2.58 -17.34 -28.41
CA PRO A 4 3.97 -16.92 -28.46
C PRO A 4 4.55 -16.96 -27.04
N ASN A 5 5.68 -17.64 -26.89
CA ASN A 5 6.53 -17.58 -25.71
C ASN A 5 6.72 -16.11 -25.32
N ALA A 6 6.23 -15.73 -24.14
CA ALA A 6 6.67 -14.51 -23.49
C ALA A 6 8.16 -14.71 -23.18
N SER A 7 9.02 -14.04 -23.95
CA SER A 7 10.42 -13.88 -23.55
C SER A 7 10.43 -13.39 -22.11
N PRO A 8 11.28 -13.95 -21.21
CA PRO A 8 11.40 -13.39 -19.87
C PRO A 8 11.78 -11.92 -20.01
N LEU A 9 11.01 -11.04 -19.36
CA LEU A 9 11.31 -9.62 -19.33
C LEU A 9 12.68 -9.48 -18.65
N LEU A 10 13.64 -8.84 -19.33
CA LEU A 10 14.97 -8.63 -18.77
C LEU A 10 14.95 -7.59 -17.64
N LEU A 11 13.99 -6.68 -17.71
CA LEU A 11 13.80 -5.57 -16.78
C LEU A 11 12.86 -5.99 -15.65
N LYS A 12 13.39 -5.98 -14.42
CA LYS A 12 12.64 -6.28 -13.19
C LYS A 12 11.56 -5.23 -12.91
N GLU A 13 10.63 -5.57 -12.02
CA GLU A 13 9.64 -4.62 -11.48
C GLU A 13 10.29 -3.31 -11.01
N LEU A 14 9.53 -2.22 -11.09
CA LEU A 14 9.91 -0.93 -10.52
C LEU A 14 10.08 -1.09 -9.00
N ASP A 15 11.23 -0.77 -8.43
CA ASP A 15 11.37 -0.80 -6.98
C ASP A 15 10.67 0.42 -6.37
N ILE A 16 9.88 0.19 -5.34
CA ILE A 16 9.16 1.23 -4.59
C ILE A 16 9.49 1.03 -3.12
N PRO A 17 10.53 1.70 -2.59
CA PRO A 17 10.98 1.48 -1.21
C PRO A 17 9.91 1.72 -0.15
N GLY A 18 8.95 2.62 -0.43
CA GLY A 18 7.85 2.94 0.47
C GLY A 18 6.67 1.96 0.44
N ARG A 19 6.70 0.91 -0.38
CA ARG A 19 5.59 -0.06 -0.45
C ARG A 19 5.51 -0.91 0.82
N THR A 20 4.29 -1.36 1.14
CA THR A 20 4.02 -2.28 2.25
C THR A 20 3.40 -3.58 1.74
N GLY A 21 3.42 -4.64 2.56
CA GLY A 21 2.76 -5.90 2.21
C GLY A 21 3.72 -6.98 1.71
N PRO A 22 3.26 -7.90 0.84
CA PRO A 22 2.06 -7.79 0.00
C PRO A 22 0.72 -7.88 0.79
N VAL A 23 -0.32 -7.20 0.29
CA VAL A 23 -1.70 -7.22 0.85
C VAL A 23 -2.55 -8.38 0.28
N SER A 24 -2.06 -9.03 -0.77
CA SER A 24 -2.56 -10.29 -1.33
C SER A 24 -1.35 -11.05 -1.89
N THR A 25 -1.30 -12.37 -1.78
CA THR A 25 -0.21 -13.21 -2.32
C THR A 25 -0.63 -14.09 -3.50
N ALA A 26 -1.88 -13.97 -3.96
CA ALA A 26 -2.43 -14.74 -5.07
C ALA A 26 -3.38 -13.89 -5.97
N PRO A 27 -2.86 -12.99 -6.83
CA PRO A 27 -1.43 -12.68 -7.04
C PRO A 27 -0.87 -11.74 -5.96
N ASP A 28 0.45 -11.54 -6.00
CA ASP A 28 1.12 -10.51 -5.20
C ASP A 28 0.55 -9.12 -5.53
N VAL A 29 0.08 -8.40 -4.52
CA VAL A 29 -0.36 -7.01 -4.60
C VAL A 29 0.30 -6.23 -3.48
N TRP A 30 1.00 -5.15 -3.81
CA TRP A 30 1.71 -4.32 -2.83
C TRP A 30 0.88 -3.12 -2.40
N GLY A 31 0.92 -2.77 -1.11
CA GLY A 31 0.26 -1.59 -0.58
C GLY A 31 1.08 -0.33 -0.81
N ILE A 32 0.41 0.75 -1.23
CA ILE A 32 0.97 2.11 -1.21
C ILE A 32 0.09 2.94 -0.30
N ASN A 33 0.59 3.25 0.89
CA ASN A 33 -0.13 4.04 1.88
C ASN A 33 0.07 5.55 1.65
N ILE A 34 -0.72 6.36 2.35
CA ILE A 34 -0.62 7.83 2.31
C ILE A 34 0.79 8.35 2.62
N ALA A 35 1.52 7.70 3.53
CA ALA A 35 2.86 8.14 3.90
C ALA A 35 3.85 7.96 2.73
N ALA A 36 3.83 6.81 2.07
CA ALA A 36 4.65 6.55 0.90
C ALA A 36 4.29 7.47 -0.28
N ALA A 37 2.99 7.67 -0.52
CA ALA A 37 2.49 8.45 -1.65
C ALA A 37 2.68 9.96 -1.49
N LEU A 38 2.51 10.48 -0.26
CA LEU A 38 2.35 11.90 0.02
C LEU A 38 3.30 12.42 1.11
N ASP A 39 3.50 11.70 2.22
CA ASP A 39 4.12 12.30 3.41
C ASP A 39 5.65 12.14 3.48
N ASN A 40 6.22 11.06 2.95
CA ASN A 40 7.65 10.76 3.03
C ASN A 40 8.49 11.78 2.24
N PHE A 41 8.01 12.18 1.06
CA PHE A 41 8.66 13.16 0.18
C PHE A 41 7.62 14.16 -0.33
N PRO A 42 7.15 15.08 0.54
CA PRO A 42 5.94 15.88 0.28
C PRO A 42 6.09 16.89 -0.86
N ARG A 43 7.32 17.15 -1.32
CA ARG A 43 7.59 18.03 -2.47
C ARG A 43 7.81 17.27 -3.78
N GLN A 44 8.03 15.96 -3.73
CA GLN A 44 8.42 15.15 -4.87
C GLN A 44 7.36 14.10 -5.23
N GLY A 45 6.82 13.41 -4.24
CA GLY A 45 5.85 12.32 -4.39
C GLY A 45 6.44 10.94 -4.07
N LEU A 46 5.96 9.90 -4.73
CA LEU A 46 6.37 8.53 -4.44
C LEU A 46 7.77 8.26 -4.99
N GLN A 47 8.71 7.91 -4.11
CA GLN A 47 10.04 7.47 -4.53
C GLN A 47 9.96 6.11 -5.23
N CYS A 48 10.58 6.02 -6.39
CA CYS A 48 10.74 4.82 -7.18
C CYS A 48 12.22 4.64 -7.54
N ARG A 49 12.64 3.40 -7.77
CA ARG A 49 13.98 3.07 -8.23
C ARG A 49 13.93 2.08 -9.38
N ALA A 50 14.86 2.26 -10.31
CA ALA A 50 14.97 1.42 -11.49
C ALA A 50 16.42 1.32 -11.94
N GLY A 51 16.72 0.20 -12.60
CA GLY A 51 18.05 -0.05 -13.13
C GLY A 51 19.11 -0.37 -12.04
N PRO A 52 20.39 -0.37 -12.42
CA PRO A 52 20.85 -0.27 -13.81
C PRO A 52 20.34 -1.48 -14.61
N TRP A 53 20.05 -1.28 -15.90
CA TRP A 53 19.79 -2.38 -16.83
C TRP A 53 21.06 -2.71 -17.62
N GLY A 54 21.03 -3.80 -18.40
CA GLY A 54 22.18 -4.33 -19.13
C GLY A 54 23.06 -3.29 -19.82
N VAL A 55 22.76 -2.93 -21.08
CA VAL A 55 23.46 -1.82 -21.75
C VAL A 55 22.69 -0.54 -21.43
N MET A 56 23.16 0.21 -20.44
CA MET A 56 22.64 1.53 -20.05
C MET A 56 23.57 2.63 -20.56
N GLY A 57 23.04 3.57 -21.31
CA GLY A 57 23.81 4.64 -21.95
C GLY A 57 23.16 6.01 -21.86
N VAL A 58 23.96 7.04 -22.08
CA VAL A 58 23.49 8.43 -22.16
C VAL A 58 22.45 8.56 -23.27
N GLY A 59 21.33 9.22 -22.96
CA GLY A 59 20.21 9.41 -23.87
C GLY A 59 19.23 8.24 -23.94
N ASP A 60 19.47 7.14 -23.21
CA ASP A 60 18.41 6.17 -22.93
C ASP A 60 17.25 6.88 -22.22
N VAL A 61 16.02 6.45 -22.47
CA VAL A 61 14.82 7.08 -21.89
C VAL A 61 14.06 6.07 -21.06
N LEU A 62 13.85 6.38 -19.78
CA LEU A 62 12.97 5.61 -18.90
C LEU A 62 11.61 6.30 -18.80
N ARG A 63 10.53 5.52 -18.87
CA ARG A 63 9.15 6.01 -18.68
C ARG A 63 8.41 5.15 -17.67
N ILE A 64 7.86 5.76 -16.62
CA ILE A 64 7.02 5.06 -15.63
C ILE A 64 5.55 5.17 -16.04
N PHE A 65 4.85 4.05 -15.95
CA PHE A 65 3.42 3.93 -16.21
C PHE A 65 2.68 3.55 -14.92
N TRP A 66 1.56 4.22 -14.67
CA TRP A 66 0.70 4.01 -13.52
C TRP A 66 -0.73 3.72 -13.97
N GLY A 67 -1.08 2.44 -14.05
CA GLY A 67 -2.25 1.95 -14.76
C GLY A 67 -2.00 1.78 -16.26
N ALA A 68 -2.96 1.17 -16.95
CA ALA A 68 -2.83 0.78 -18.35
C ALA A 68 -2.58 2.00 -19.27
N GLY A 69 -1.38 2.08 -19.82
CA GLY A 69 -1.00 3.09 -20.82
C GLY A 69 -0.84 4.53 -20.31
N ASN A 70 -0.95 4.74 -18.99
CA ASN A 70 -0.87 6.08 -18.40
C ASN A 70 0.56 6.40 -17.97
N GLN A 71 1.31 7.10 -18.82
CA GLN A 71 2.67 7.55 -18.50
C GLN A 71 2.63 8.71 -17.49
N VAL A 72 3.31 8.54 -16.36
CA VAL A 72 3.31 9.52 -15.25
C VAL A 72 4.67 10.19 -15.03
N LEU A 73 5.74 9.60 -15.55
CA LEU A 73 7.09 10.13 -15.47
C LEU A 73 7.89 9.74 -16.72
N GLN A 74 8.79 10.61 -17.15
CA GLN A 74 9.84 10.30 -18.11
C GLN A 74 11.15 10.89 -17.59
N ASP A 75 12.23 10.13 -17.76
CA ASP A 75 13.58 10.55 -17.44
C ASP A 75 14.53 10.16 -18.58
N THR A 76 15.57 10.96 -18.81
CA THR A 76 16.55 10.75 -19.89
C THR A 76 17.94 10.71 -19.31
N ILE A 77 18.61 9.57 -19.48
CA ILE A 77 19.84 9.25 -18.77
C ILE A 77 20.96 10.19 -19.14
N ASP A 78 21.56 10.81 -18.13
CA ASP A 78 22.74 11.66 -18.27
C ASP A 78 24.06 10.89 -18.06
N PRO A 79 25.23 11.49 -18.33
CA PRO A 79 26.52 10.84 -18.13
C PRO A 79 26.82 10.39 -16.69
N GLU A 80 26.26 11.06 -15.69
CA GLU A 80 26.45 10.75 -14.28
C GLU A 80 25.57 9.58 -13.83
N GLU A 81 24.48 9.30 -14.53
CA GLU A 81 23.51 8.24 -14.21
C GLU A 81 23.83 6.88 -14.84
N VAL A 82 24.72 6.85 -15.84
CA VAL A 82 25.10 5.62 -16.55
C VAL A 82 25.54 4.51 -15.58
N ASN A 83 24.94 3.33 -15.74
CA ASN A 83 25.18 2.13 -14.93
C ASN A 83 24.92 2.32 -13.42
N LYS A 84 24.07 3.27 -13.04
CA LYS A 84 23.60 3.46 -11.66
C LYS A 84 22.12 3.11 -11.52
N GLU A 85 21.72 2.78 -10.30
CA GLU A 85 20.31 2.73 -9.93
C GLU A 85 19.76 4.16 -9.89
N LEU A 86 18.68 4.40 -10.63
CA LEU A 86 18.02 5.70 -10.68
C LEU A 86 17.13 5.87 -9.47
N THR A 87 17.08 7.08 -8.92
CA THR A 87 16.08 7.47 -7.92
C THR A 87 15.14 8.48 -8.55
N LEU A 88 13.90 8.05 -8.75
CA LEU A 88 12.86 8.78 -9.47
C LEU A 88 11.70 9.10 -8.51
N PHE A 89 10.90 10.10 -8.85
CA PHE A 89 9.73 10.46 -8.06
C PHE A 89 8.50 10.58 -8.94
N VAL A 90 7.50 9.73 -8.70
CA VAL A 90 6.19 9.86 -9.34
C VAL A 90 5.40 10.94 -8.60
N PRO A 91 5.00 12.05 -9.26
CA PRO A 91 4.31 13.14 -8.60
C PRO A 91 2.97 12.69 -8.00
N SER A 92 2.69 13.12 -6.76
CA SER A 92 1.51 12.69 -6.01
C SER A 92 0.16 12.90 -6.70
N ARG A 93 0.05 13.87 -7.62
CA ARG A 93 -1.17 14.10 -8.42
C ARG A 93 -1.58 12.89 -9.29
N HIS A 94 -0.66 11.96 -9.56
CA HIS A 94 -0.92 10.74 -10.32
C HIS A 94 -1.33 9.57 -9.42
N LEU A 95 -1.22 9.71 -8.11
CA LEU A 95 -1.49 8.68 -7.12
C LEU A 95 -2.89 8.89 -6.57
N THR A 96 -3.87 8.21 -7.17
CA THR A 96 -5.25 8.16 -6.67
C THR A 96 -5.50 6.86 -5.93
N GLU A 97 -6.48 6.84 -5.02
CA GLU A 97 -6.91 5.62 -4.33
C GLU A 97 -7.41 4.57 -5.35
N GLY A 98 -7.04 3.30 -5.15
CA GLY A 98 -7.46 2.20 -6.03
C GLY A 98 -6.34 1.21 -6.38
N ALA A 99 -6.67 0.24 -7.23
CA ALA A 99 -5.75 -0.77 -7.71
C ALA A 99 -5.13 -0.38 -9.06
N PHE A 100 -3.82 -0.57 -9.20
CA PHE A 100 -3.08 -0.20 -10.41
C PHE A 100 -2.05 -1.27 -10.78
N ASP A 101 -1.82 -1.40 -12.08
CA ASP A 101 -0.65 -2.06 -12.63
C ASP A 101 0.43 -1.00 -12.84
N VAL A 102 1.62 -1.20 -12.27
CA VAL A 102 2.75 -0.27 -12.29
C VAL A 102 3.91 -0.92 -13.02
N SER A 103 4.46 -0.22 -13.99
CA SER A 103 5.60 -0.69 -14.78
C SER A 103 6.41 0.47 -15.30
N TYR A 104 7.54 0.18 -15.94
CA TYR A 104 8.29 1.15 -16.72
C TYR A 104 8.73 0.55 -18.04
N THR A 105 9.17 1.42 -18.95
CA THR A 105 9.87 1.01 -20.17
C THR A 105 11.21 1.70 -20.24
N VAL A 106 12.20 1.01 -20.80
CA VAL A 106 13.50 1.60 -21.18
C VAL A 106 13.59 1.63 -22.70
N GLN A 107 13.81 2.81 -23.26
CA GLN A 107 14.09 2.98 -24.68
C GLN A 107 15.54 3.39 -24.87
N ARG A 108 16.35 2.47 -25.39
CA ARG A 108 17.73 2.78 -25.77
C ARG A 108 17.79 3.61 -27.04
N VAL A 109 18.84 4.42 -27.19
CA VAL A 109 18.99 5.30 -28.36
C VAL A 109 18.88 4.50 -29.66
N GLY A 110 17.93 4.86 -30.51
CA GLY A 110 17.67 4.20 -31.80
C GLY A 110 16.99 2.83 -31.72
N GLN A 111 16.54 2.40 -30.53
CA GLN A 111 15.87 1.12 -30.32
C GLN A 111 14.41 1.29 -29.91
N THR A 112 13.65 0.20 -30.00
CA THR A 112 12.28 0.12 -29.47
C THR A 112 12.31 0.08 -27.94
N ALA A 113 11.27 0.62 -27.31
CA ALA A 113 11.11 0.54 -25.86
C ALA A 113 10.92 -0.90 -25.40
N GLU A 114 11.67 -1.30 -24.38
CA GLU A 114 11.60 -2.60 -23.70
C GLU A 114 10.82 -2.43 -22.38
N PRO A 115 9.78 -3.24 -22.11
CA PRO A 115 8.99 -3.15 -20.89
C PRO A 115 9.63 -3.88 -19.70
N SER A 116 9.33 -3.40 -18.49
CA SER A 116 9.58 -4.10 -17.23
C SER A 116 8.50 -5.12 -16.89
N GLU A 117 8.80 -5.98 -15.91
CA GLU A 117 7.77 -6.69 -15.17
C GLU A 117 6.75 -5.70 -14.57
N VAL A 118 5.51 -6.15 -14.43
CA VAL A 118 4.38 -5.35 -13.94
C VAL A 118 4.13 -5.68 -12.48
N MET A 119 4.27 -4.68 -11.62
CA MET A 119 3.89 -4.77 -10.22
C MET A 119 2.42 -4.40 -10.05
N LYS A 120 1.66 -5.20 -9.30
CA LYS A 120 0.30 -4.84 -8.88
C LYS A 120 0.36 -4.08 -7.57
N VAL A 121 -0.32 -2.94 -7.50
CA VAL A 121 -0.39 -2.13 -6.28
C VAL A 121 -1.83 -1.80 -5.91
N LEU A 122 -2.09 -1.70 -4.61
CA LEU A 122 -3.30 -1.13 -4.03
C LEU A 122 -2.91 0.14 -3.28
N VAL A 123 -3.34 1.28 -3.82
CA VAL A 123 -3.14 2.60 -3.21
C VAL A 123 -4.27 2.86 -2.23
N LYS A 124 -3.93 3.14 -0.97
CA LYS A 124 -4.86 3.55 0.07
C LYS A 124 -4.38 4.87 0.68
N LEU A 125 -5.10 5.94 0.39
CA LEU A 125 -4.77 7.29 0.85
C LEU A 125 -5.62 7.73 2.04
N THR A 126 -6.68 6.98 2.34
CA THR A 126 -7.54 7.21 3.49
C THR A 126 -7.03 6.49 4.76
N ARG A 127 -6.88 7.24 5.86
CA ARG A 127 -6.48 6.70 7.17
C ARG A 127 -7.66 5.96 7.81
N PRO A 128 -7.50 4.70 8.27
CA PRO A 128 -8.51 4.04 9.11
C PRO A 128 -8.86 4.91 10.31
N GLY A 129 -10.14 5.07 10.60
CA GLY A 129 -10.61 5.99 11.64
C GLY A 129 -10.70 7.45 11.21
N GLY A 130 -9.97 7.88 10.17
CA GLY A 130 -10.00 9.25 9.66
C GLY A 130 -9.13 10.22 10.47
N HIS A 131 -9.62 11.45 10.66
CA HIS A 131 -9.01 12.43 11.55
C HIS A 131 -9.47 12.14 12.98
N ASP A 132 -8.55 12.30 13.93
CA ASP A 132 -8.88 12.20 15.35
C ASP A 132 -9.30 13.57 15.87
N ASP A 133 -10.53 13.67 16.37
CA ASP A 133 -11.15 14.95 16.74
C ASP A 133 -10.72 15.46 18.12
N ASN A 134 -10.02 14.64 18.92
CA ASN A 134 -9.58 15.01 20.25
C ASN A 134 -8.33 14.24 20.69
N ASP A 135 -7.68 14.73 21.74
CA ASP A 135 -6.47 14.13 22.32
C ASP A 135 -6.78 13.18 23.50
N GLN A 136 -7.99 12.63 23.57
CA GLN A 136 -8.34 11.68 24.64
C GLN A 136 -7.67 10.32 24.38
N PRO A 137 -7.49 9.48 25.41
CA PRO A 137 -6.98 8.13 25.19
C PRO A 137 -7.82 7.33 24.19
N GLY A 138 -7.15 6.74 23.20
CA GLY A 138 -7.80 6.03 22.10
C GLY A 138 -7.95 6.92 20.86
N HIS A 139 -8.75 6.46 19.88
CA HIS A 139 -9.07 7.23 18.69
C HIS A 139 -10.57 7.59 18.74
N SER A 140 -10.91 8.87 18.59
CA SER A 140 -12.29 9.38 18.77
C SER A 140 -13.36 8.70 17.91
N LYS A 141 -12.95 8.14 16.76
CA LYS A 141 -13.83 7.41 15.83
C LYS A 141 -13.90 5.90 16.04
N LEU A 142 -13.11 5.34 16.95
CA LEU A 142 -13.15 3.91 17.29
C LEU A 142 -14.00 3.73 18.56
N VAL A 143 -15.30 3.52 18.36
CA VAL A 143 -16.26 3.32 19.46
C VAL A 143 -16.33 1.83 19.81
N MET A 144 -15.91 1.49 21.02
CA MET A 144 -15.97 0.12 21.55
C MET A 144 -17.19 -0.06 22.45
N LYS A 145 -17.91 -1.15 22.26
CA LYS A 145 -19.04 -1.59 23.08
C LYS A 145 -18.69 -2.85 23.84
N LEU A 146 -18.95 -2.82 25.14
CA LEU A 146 -18.84 -3.96 26.04
C LEU A 146 -20.23 -4.43 26.47
N PRO A 147 -20.39 -5.73 26.79
CA PRO A 147 -21.63 -6.23 27.36
C PRO A 147 -21.93 -5.50 28.68
N GLN A 148 -23.17 -5.08 28.88
CA GLN A 148 -23.59 -4.35 30.08
C GLN A 148 -23.23 -5.07 31.40
N PRO A 149 -23.36 -6.42 31.52
CA PRO A 149 -22.93 -7.12 32.73
C PRO A 149 -21.44 -6.95 33.06
N ILE A 150 -20.59 -6.80 32.05
CA ILE A 150 -19.14 -6.57 32.24
C ILE A 150 -18.89 -5.11 32.68
N ILE A 151 -19.68 -4.16 32.18
CA ILE A 151 -19.60 -2.75 32.61
C ILE A 151 -20.05 -2.60 34.07
N ASP A 152 -21.16 -3.25 34.44
CA ASP A 152 -21.77 -3.10 35.76
C ASP A 152 -21.08 -3.94 36.84
N GLY A 153 -20.71 -5.19 36.50
CA GLY A 153 -20.17 -6.18 37.44
C GLY A 153 -18.67 -6.39 37.36
N GLY A 154 -18.02 -5.93 36.29
CA GLY A 154 -16.60 -6.16 36.06
C GLY A 154 -16.25 -7.60 35.68
N ILE A 155 -14.95 -7.93 35.77
CA ILE A 155 -14.42 -9.26 35.55
C ILE A 155 -14.15 -9.93 36.90
N ASP A 156 -14.69 -11.12 37.09
CA ASP A 156 -14.57 -11.92 38.31
C ASP A 156 -14.20 -13.37 38.00
N GLN A 157 -14.07 -14.18 39.05
CA GLN A 157 -13.70 -15.59 38.93
C GLN A 157 -14.70 -16.42 38.09
N ASP A 158 -15.96 -16.01 38.02
CA ASP A 158 -17.03 -16.76 37.36
C ASP A 158 -17.10 -16.43 35.87
N ASN A 159 -16.68 -15.22 35.46
CA ASN A 159 -16.73 -14.79 34.05
C ASN A 159 -15.37 -14.70 33.34
N VAL A 160 -14.25 -14.67 34.07
CA VAL A 160 -12.91 -14.50 33.47
C VAL A 160 -12.56 -15.58 32.43
N GLY A 161 -13.04 -16.81 32.63
CA GLY A 161 -12.75 -17.94 31.74
C GLY A 161 -13.44 -17.87 30.37
N ALA A 162 -14.53 -17.10 30.24
CA ALA A 162 -15.27 -16.97 28.99
C ALA A 162 -14.66 -15.92 28.04
N GLY A 163 -13.77 -15.07 28.56
CA GLY A 163 -13.32 -13.87 27.87
C GLY A 163 -14.41 -12.81 27.75
N VAL A 164 -14.05 -11.67 27.16
CA VAL A 164 -14.97 -10.54 26.95
C VAL A 164 -15.10 -10.29 25.46
N LEU A 165 -16.31 -10.42 24.94
CA LEU A 165 -16.61 -10.00 23.57
C LEU A 165 -16.74 -8.48 23.53
N MET A 166 -15.81 -7.83 22.84
CA MET A 166 -15.86 -6.39 22.58
C MET A 166 -16.25 -6.16 21.14
N LEU A 167 -17.24 -5.30 20.92
CA LEU A 167 -17.68 -4.91 19.59
C LEU A 167 -17.10 -3.55 19.25
N CYS A 168 -16.34 -3.47 18.16
CA CYS A 168 -15.97 -2.19 17.57
C CYS A 168 -17.09 -1.76 16.61
N GLU A 169 -17.63 -0.56 16.78
CA GLU A 169 -18.53 0.00 15.79
C GLU A 169 -17.80 0.30 14.49
N ARG A 170 -18.57 0.37 13.42
CA ARG A 170 -18.06 0.72 12.09
C ARG A 170 -17.49 2.14 12.13
N TYR A 171 -16.28 2.32 11.63
CA TYR A 171 -15.53 3.58 11.68
C TYR A 171 -15.20 4.13 10.27
N PRO A 172 -14.84 5.41 10.14
CA PRO A 172 -14.50 6.02 8.85
C PRO A 172 -13.33 5.32 8.15
N ASN A 173 -13.40 5.18 6.83
CA ASN A 173 -12.35 4.58 5.99
C ASN A 173 -11.93 3.15 6.40
N ILE A 174 -12.88 2.42 7.01
CA ILE A 174 -12.74 0.99 7.29
C ILE A 174 -12.38 0.24 6.01
N ALA A 175 -11.41 -0.66 6.11
CA ALA A 175 -10.95 -1.46 4.99
C ALA A 175 -10.61 -2.88 5.41
N VAL A 176 -10.61 -3.77 4.42
CA VAL A 176 -10.08 -5.12 4.57
C VAL A 176 -8.63 -5.05 5.02
N GLY A 177 -8.28 -5.91 5.97
CA GLY A 177 -6.94 -5.98 6.52
C GLY A 177 -6.67 -4.97 7.63
N ASP A 178 -7.59 -4.04 7.93
CA ASP A 178 -7.47 -3.19 9.12
C ASP A 178 -7.35 -4.08 10.37
N VAL A 179 -6.47 -3.70 11.28
CA VAL A 179 -6.29 -4.36 12.57
C VAL A 179 -6.65 -3.37 13.66
N ILE A 180 -7.63 -3.73 14.48
CA ILE A 180 -8.09 -2.91 15.60
C ILE A 180 -7.20 -3.24 16.81
N GLN A 181 -6.63 -2.20 17.43
CA GLN A 181 -5.86 -2.32 18.64
C GLN A 181 -6.65 -1.75 19.81
N VAL A 182 -6.77 -2.53 20.88
CA VAL A 182 -7.38 -2.10 22.15
C VAL A 182 -6.36 -2.24 23.27
N THR A 183 -6.45 -1.36 24.27
CA THR A 183 -5.75 -1.54 25.55
C THR A 183 -6.75 -1.88 26.65
N TRP A 184 -6.48 -2.96 27.40
CA TRP A 184 -7.26 -3.37 28.56
C TRP A 184 -6.33 -3.59 29.75
N GLY A 185 -6.50 -2.82 30.83
CA GLY A 185 -5.61 -2.92 31.99
C GLY A 185 -4.13 -2.66 31.66
N GLY A 186 -3.84 -1.88 30.61
CA GLY A 186 -2.49 -1.62 30.11
C GLY A 186 -1.94 -2.65 29.13
N VAL A 187 -2.68 -3.73 28.86
CA VAL A 187 -2.28 -4.76 27.88
C VAL A 187 -2.89 -4.46 26.52
N PHE A 188 -2.06 -4.44 25.48
CA PHE A 188 -2.54 -4.29 24.11
C PHE A 188 -2.99 -5.62 23.51
N VAL A 189 -4.18 -5.62 22.92
CA VAL A 189 -4.77 -6.74 22.20
C VAL A 189 -5.09 -6.28 20.78
N LEU A 190 -4.69 -7.09 19.80
CA LEU A 190 -4.98 -6.86 18.39
C LEU A 190 -6.10 -7.79 17.94
N SER A 191 -7.04 -7.26 17.15
CA SER A 191 -7.97 -8.11 16.41
C SER A 191 -7.23 -8.88 15.31
N PRO A 192 -7.81 -9.97 14.80
CA PRO A 192 -7.48 -10.42 13.46
C PRO A 192 -7.70 -9.29 12.43
N PRO A 193 -6.98 -9.30 11.29
CA PRO A 193 -7.26 -8.38 10.20
C PRO A 193 -8.70 -8.52 9.72
N LEU A 194 -9.38 -7.39 9.47
CA LEU A 194 -10.78 -7.40 9.04
C LEU A 194 -10.94 -8.14 7.70
N THR A 195 -11.98 -8.97 7.63
CA THR A 195 -12.42 -9.59 6.38
C THR A 195 -13.20 -8.61 5.50
N GLN A 196 -13.42 -8.96 4.23
CA GLN A 196 -14.28 -8.19 3.33
C GLN A 196 -15.69 -8.03 3.88
N ASP A 197 -16.27 -9.08 4.46
CA ASP A 197 -17.64 -9.01 4.99
C ASP A 197 -17.75 -8.11 6.22
N GLN A 198 -16.74 -8.09 7.09
CA GLN A 198 -16.69 -7.14 8.22
C GLN A 198 -16.48 -5.71 7.72
N ALA A 199 -15.53 -5.52 6.79
CA ALA A 199 -15.27 -4.22 6.18
C ALA A 199 -16.48 -3.70 5.40
N ASP A 200 -17.33 -4.57 4.84
CA ASP A 200 -18.58 -4.22 4.14
C ASP A 200 -19.80 -4.14 5.08
N GLY A 201 -19.67 -4.60 6.33
CA GLY A 201 -20.74 -4.57 7.33
C GLY A 201 -21.79 -5.66 7.13
N ARG A 202 -21.44 -6.74 6.42
CA ARG A 202 -22.29 -7.92 6.22
C ARG A 202 -22.29 -8.84 7.43
N VAL A 203 -21.24 -8.79 8.26
CA VAL A 203 -21.11 -9.53 9.52
C VAL A 203 -20.48 -8.64 10.59
N ALA A 204 -20.75 -8.94 11.86
CA ALA A 204 -20.14 -8.30 13.02
C ALA A 204 -18.83 -9.00 13.41
#